data_AF-A0A3D9CFQ1-F1
#
_entry.id   AF-A0A3D9CFQ1-F1
#
_cell.length_a   1.000
_cell.length_b   1.000
_cell.length_c   1.000
_cell.angle_alpha   90.00
_cell.angle_beta   90.00
_cell.angle_gamma   90.00
#
_symmetry.space_group_name_H-M   'P 1'
#
loop_
_entity.id
_entity.type
_entity.pdbx_description
1 polymer ?
#
loop_
_entity_poly.entity_id
_entity_poly.type
_entity_poly.pdbx_seq_one_letter_code
_entity_poly.pdbx_strand_id
1 'polypeptide(L)'
;MPIFLYSIIYAQVGINTTTPNGASVLDIVSNQKGLLIPRLTDSERDTNLADNNVATVPPVGVANASLTTGTLIFNTTSNNFQYWDGILWRQLFVPTSSQAGNDGVVKVNSGNANVKPSLNLTASGSGYGPRVQVFYAVPLVFAASPTTSWPETTVPFPGITANIYTAATGKWRENEIYGQVHIWRAIVNVTPGSNSSGSVKATFKNPDSGFEINSIQLVPSGSGGIGNILTFYFYTIADQASLDPGRGYQLFLESDINCAAVIDSFTRVSLFKD
;
A
#
# COMPACT_ATOMS: atom_id res chain seq x y z
N MET A 1 25.54 22.87 -63.14
CA MET A 1 24.35 22.15 -62.67
C MET A 1 24.06 22.60 -61.25
N PRO A 2 22.88 23.16 -60.93
CA PRO A 2 22.58 23.47 -59.53
C PRO A 2 22.27 22.17 -58.78
N ILE A 3 23.04 21.91 -57.72
CA ILE A 3 22.79 20.84 -56.73
C ILE A 3 21.71 21.37 -55.77
N PHE A 4 20.62 20.62 -55.63
CA PHE A 4 19.56 20.90 -54.67
C PHE A 4 19.80 20.01 -53.44
N LEU A 5 20.31 20.57 -52.34
CA LEU A 5 20.40 19.85 -51.06
C LEU A 5 19.01 19.84 -50.40
N TYR A 6 18.39 18.67 -50.30
CA TYR A 6 17.21 18.46 -49.46
C TYR A 6 17.67 18.18 -48.03
N SER A 7 17.45 19.12 -47.11
CA SER A 7 17.53 18.87 -45.67
C SER A 7 16.19 18.32 -45.17
N ILE A 8 16.21 17.16 -44.51
CA ILE A 8 15.05 16.63 -43.80
C ILE A 8 14.83 17.51 -42.57
N ILE A 9 13.83 18.39 -42.61
CA ILE A 9 13.39 19.16 -41.44
C ILE A 9 12.35 18.34 -40.66
N TYR A 10 12.65 18.02 -39.41
CA TYR A 10 11.68 17.46 -38.48
C TYR A 10 10.81 18.62 -37.97
N ALA A 11 9.49 18.52 -38.14
CA ALA A 11 8.54 19.53 -37.69
C ALA A 11 8.05 19.19 -36.26
N GLN A 12 8.85 19.53 -35.24
CA GLN A 12 8.34 19.59 -33.87
C GLN A 12 7.52 20.88 -33.67
N VAL A 13 6.42 20.79 -32.93
CA VAL A 13 5.60 21.95 -32.57
C VAL A 13 5.96 22.41 -31.16
N GLY A 14 6.63 23.55 -31.07
CA GLY A 14 6.83 24.26 -29.80
C GLY A 14 5.78 25.35 -29.61
N ILE A 15 5.12 25.38 -28.46
CA ILE A 15 4.28 26.51 -28.04
C ILE A 15 4.93 27.16 -26.83
N ASN A 16 5.26 28.45 -26.99
CA ASN A 16 5.93 29.26 -25.96
C ASN A 16 7.32 28.72 -25.53
N THR A 17 8.00 28.00 -26.44
CA THR A 17 9.41 27.60 -26.33
C THR A 17 10.07 27.69 -27.71
N THR A 18 11.32 28.15 -27.75
CA THR A 18 12.14 28.20 -28.98
C THR A 18 13.03 26.98 -29.14
N THR A 19 13.10 26.13 -28.11
CA THR A 19 13.88 24.89 -28.09
C THR A 19 12.97 23.74 -27.63
N PRO A 20 12.06 23.26 -28.47
CA PRO A 20 11.17 22.16 -28.10
C PRO A 20 11.98 20.90 -27.81
N ASN A 21 11.54 20.12 -26.82
CA ASN A 21 12.18 18.86 -26.49
C ASN A 21 12.16 17.90 -27.69
N GLY A 22 13.34 17.45 -28.14
CA GLY A 22 13.49 16.56 -29.30
C GLY A 22 12.86 15.16 -29.14
N ALA A 23 12.46 14.79 -27.92
CA ALA A 23 11.69 13.56 -27.65
C ALA A 23 10.16 13.77 -27.76
N SER A 24 9.69 14.98 -28.08
CA SER A 24 8.27 15.32 -28.15
C SER A 24 7.89 15.89 -29.51
N VAL A 25 6.72 15.49 -30.02
CA VAL A 25 6.15 16.08 -31.24
C VAL A 25 5.49 17.44 -30.94
N LEU A 26 4.94 17.60 -29.73
CA LEU A 26 4.36 18.84 -29.21
C LEU A 26 4.94 19.13 -27.82
N ASP A 27 5.56 20.30 -27.66
CA ASP A 27 6.11 20.81 -26.39
C ASP A 27 5.45 22.15 -26.05
N ILE A 28 4.84 22.24 -24.87
CA ILE A 28 4.15 23.45 -24.40
C ILE A 28 4.75 23.85 -23.06
N VAL A 29 5.38 25.04 -23.01
CA VAL A 29 6.00 25.55 -21.78
C VAL A 29 5.20 26.75 -21.26
N SER A 30 4.67 26.65 -20.04
CA SER A 30 4.04 27.78 -19.34
C SER A 30 4.15 27.61 -17.83
N ASN A 31 4.33 28.70 -17.10
CA ASN A 31 4.28 28.74 -15.64
C ASN A 31 2.98 29.40 -15.10
N GLN A 32 2.07 29.81 -15.99
CA GLN A 32 0.87 30.58 -15.65
C GLN A 32 -0.41 30.05 -16.29
N LYS A 33 -0.32 29.21 -17.32
CA LYS A 33 -1.47 28.70 -18.08
C LYS A 33 -1.37 27.19 -18.24
N GLY A 34 -2.52 26.51 -18.25
CA GLY A 34 -2.62 25.08 -18.52
C GLY A 34 -2.97 24.77 -19.98
N LEU A 35 -3.06 23.48 -20.30
CA LEU A 35 -3.61 22.98 -21.55
C LEU A 35 -5.12 22.75 -21.38
N LEU A 36 -5.93 23.45 -22.16
CA LEU A 36 -7.37 23.18 -22.24
C LEU A 36 -7.63 22.15 -23.33
N ILE A 37 -7.91 20.91 -22.93
CA ILE A 37 -8.31 19.84 -23.84
C ILE A 37 -9.81 19.97 -24.21
N PRO A 38 -10.30 19.27 -25.26
CA PRO A 38 -11.72 19.28 -25.60
C PRO A 38 -12.61 18.94 -24.41
N ARG A 39 -13.67 19.75 -24.21
CA ARG A 39 -14.62 19.60 -23.11
C ARG A 39 -15.98 19.27 -23.71
N LEU A 40 -16.51 18.10 -23.37
CA LEU A 40 -17.75 17.58 -23.94
C LEU A 40 -18.66 17.09 -22.82
N THR A 41 -19.96 17.28 -22.95
CA THR A 41 -20.97 16.50 -22.22
C THR A 41 -21.01 15.06 -22.75
N ASP A 42 -21.66 14.14 -22.04
CA ASP A 42 -21.91 12.79 -22.58
C ASP A 42 -22.60 12.85 -23.95
N SER A 43 -23.62 13.72 -24.11
CA SER A 43 -24.34 13.87 -25.37
C SER A 43 -23.45 14.38 -26.51
N GLU A 44 -22.58 15.37 -26.25
CA GLU A 44 -21.69 15.92 -27.27
C GLU A 44 -20.58 14.93 -27.63
N ARG A 45 -20.06 14.17 -26.66
CA ARG A 45 -19.09 13.10 -26.90
C ARG A 45 -19.69 12.02 -27.80
N ASP A 46 -20.89 11.55 -27.45
CA ASP A 46 -21.55 10.44 -28.13
C ASP A 46 -21.99 10.83 -29.55
N THR A 47 -22.42 12.10 -29.74
CA THR A 47 -22.86 12.61 -31.05
C THR A 47 -21.69 12.97 -31.97
N ASN A 48 -20.65 13.64 -31.45
CA ASN A 48 -19.57 14.19 -32.28
C ASN A 48 -18.38 13.24 -32.47
N LEU A 49 -18.19 12.30 -31.53
CA LEU A 49 -17.08 11.35 -31.53
C LEU A 49 -17.59 9.91 -31.66
N ALA A 50 -17.94 9.28 -30.54
CA ALA A 50 -18.48 7.92 -30.47
C ALA A 50 -19.14 7.71 -29.10
N ASP A 51 -20.18 6.88 -29.07
CA ASP A 51 -20.82 6.44 -27.84
C ASP A 51 -20.15 5.18 -27.26
N ASN A 52 -20.54 4.80 -26.05
CA ASN A 52 -20.07 3.59 -25.37
C ASN A 52 -20.89 2.35 -25.70
N ASN A 53 -21.73 2.40 -26.73
CA ASN A 53 -22.53 1.26 -27.13
C ASN A 53 -21.75 0.44 -28.18
N VAL A 54 -21.32 -0.76 -27.79
CA VAL A 54 -20.52 -1.66 -28.64
C VAL A 54 -21.22 -2.00 -29.97
N ALA A 55 -22.54 -1.85 -30.06
CA ALA A 55 -23.30 -2.07 -31.29
C ALA A 55 -23.26 -0.89 -32.29
N THR A 56 -22.86 0.30 -31.84
CA THR A 56 -22.80 1.55 -32.62
C THR A 56 -21.37 2.04 -32.84
N VAL A 57 -20.39 1.44 -32.15
CA VAL A 57 -18.96 1.60 -32.48
C VAL A 57 -18.73 1.08 -33.91
N PRO A 58 -18.03 1.84 -34.78
CA PRO A 58 -17.65 1.34 -36.10
C PRO A 58 -17.00 -0.04 -35.99
N PRO A 59 -17.35 -1.03 -36.84
CA PRO A 59 -16.79 -2.37 -36.77
C PRO A 59 -15.26 -2.34 -36.69
N VAL A 60 -14.66 -3.30 -35.99
CA VAL A 60 -13.19 -3.42 -35.84
C VAL A 60 -12.51 -3.27 -37.21
N GLY A 61 -11.71 -2.21 -37.36
CA GLY A 61 -11.00 -1.88 -38.61
C GLY A 61 -11.61 -0.74 -39.45
N VAL A 62 -12.76 -0.19 -39.06
CA VAL A 62 -13.32 1.03 -39.68
C VAL A 62 -12.84 2.25 -38.90
N ALA A 63 -12.01 3.09 -39.53
CA ALA A 63 -11.50 4.30 -38.90
C ALA A 63 -12.64 5.31 -38.66
N ASN A 64 -12.79 5.78 -37.43
CA ASN A 64 -13.64 6.92 -37.12
C ASN A 64 -12.87 8.20 -37.52
N ALA A 65 -13.39 8.96 -38.48
CA ALA A 65 -12.74 10.16 -38.98
C ALA A 65 -12.58 11.27 -37.92
N SER A 66 -13.40 11.24 -36.88
CA SER A 66 -13.39 12.21 -35.77
C SER A 66 -12.69 11.69 -34.52
N LEU A 67 -12.29 10.41 -34.46
CA LEU A 67 -11.82 9.79 -33.22
C LEU A 67 -10.69 8.78 -33.46
N THR A 68 -9.58 8.97 -32.76
CA THR A 68 -8.42 8.06 -32.78
C THR A 68 -8.13 7.53 -31.39
N THR A 69 -7.61 6.30 -31.27
CA THR A 69 -7.16 5.71 -30.00
C THR A 69 -6.22 6.67 -29.26
N GLY A 70 -6.46 6.86 -27.97
CA GLY A 70 -5.72 7.81 -27.13
C GLY A 70 -6.26 9.23 -27.15
N THR A 71 -7.32 9.53 -27.91
CA THR A 71 -8.00 10.84 -27.85
C THR A 71 -8.45 11.12 -26.42
N LEU A 72 -7.99 12.24 -25.84
CA LEU A 72 -8.28 12.66 -24.47
C LEU A 72 -9.29 13.81 -24.46
N ILE A 73 -10.30 13.70 -23.61
CA ILE A 73 -11.31 14.74 -23.37
C ILE A 73 -11.53 14.96 -21.88
N PHE A 74 -12.10 16.10 -21.52
CA PHE A 74 -12.70 16.32 -20.21
C PHE A 74 -14.22 16.22 -20.33
N ASN A 75 -14.82 15.22 -19.67
CA ASN A 75 -16.26 15.04 -19.65
C ASN A 75 -16.89 15.95 -18.60
N THR A 76 -17.73 16.88 -19.06
CA THR A 76 -18.37 17.89 -18.21
C THR A 76 -19.64 17.39 -17.51
N THR A 77 -20.23 16.29 -17.97
CA THR A 77 -21.38 15.65 -17.31
C THR A 77 -20.92 14.89 -16.06
N SER A 78 -19.81 14.15 -16.16
CA SER A 78 -19.27 13.31 -15.09
C SER A 78 -18.03 13.89 -14.40
N ASN A 79 -17.58 15.08 -14.80
CA ASN A 79 -16.43 15.80 -14.24
C ASN A 79 -15.14 14.96 -14.16
N ASN A 80 -14.80 14.23 -15.22
CA ASN A 80 -13.59 13.41 -15.28
C ASN A 80 -12.88 13.49 -16.62
N PHE A 81 -11.60 13.15 -16.62
CA PHE A 81 -10.84 12.93 -17.85
C PHE A 81 -11.22 11.57 -18.45
N GLN A 82 -11.44 11.52 -19.75
CA GLN A 82 -11.74 10.28 -20.49
C GLN A 82 -10.82 10.15 -21.68
N TYR A 83 -10.39 8.94 -22.00
CA TYR A 83 -9.67 8.63 -23.22
C TYR A 83 -10.34 7.50 -24.02
N TRP A 84 -10.24 7.57 -25.34
CA TRP A 84 -10.72 6.50 -26.21
C TRP A 84 -9.72 5.34 -26.26
N ASP A 85 -10.11 4.14 -25.85
CA ASP A 85 -9.21 2.96 -25.89
C ASP A 85 -9.21 2.23 -27.24
N GLY A 86 -9.99 2.73 -28.21
CA GLY A 86 -10.23 2.08 -29.49
C GLY A 86 -11.60 1.41 -29.59
N ILE A 87 -12.26 1.15 -28.45
CA ILE A 87 -13.53 0.42 -28.35
C ILE A 87 -14.55 1.18 -27.49
N LEU A 88 -14.13 1.74 -26.36
CA LEU A 88 -14.97 2.47 -25.40
C LEU A 88 -14.19 3.65 -24.79
N TRP A 89 -14.93 4.62 -24.28
CA TRP A 89 -14.37 5.68 -23.44
C TRP A 89 -14.03 5.13 -22.06
N ARG A 90 -12.74 5.20 -21.72
CA ARG A 90 -12.20 4.88 -20.39
C ARG A 90 -12.04 6.16 -19.60
N GLN A 91 -12.42 6.12 -18.33
CA GLN A 91 -12.10 7.18 -17.40
C GLN A 91 -10.63 7.06 -16.96
N LEU A 92 -9.93 8.19 -16.94
CA LEU A 92 -8.69 8.31 -16.18
C LEU A 92 -9.07 8.36 -14.70
N PHE A 93 -8.75 7.31 -13.95
CA PHE A 93 -8.96 7.34 -12.50
C PHE A 93 -8.02 8.37 -11.88
N VAL A 94 -8.60 9.46 -11.41
CA VAL A 94 -7.97 10.41 -10.49
C VAL A 94 -8.77 10.29 -9.19
N PRO A 95 -8.21 9.72 -8.11
CA PRO A 95 -8.93 9.63 -6.84
C PRO A 95 -9.37 11.03 -6.43
N THR A 96 -10.69 11.20 -6.26
CA THR A 96 -11.36 12.49 -6.04
C THR A 96 -11.06 13.11 -4.67
N SER A 97 -10.34 12.38 -3.82
CA SER A 97 -9.88 12.77 -2.48
C SER A 97 -8.41 12.35 -2.27
N SER A 98 -7.51 12.63 -3.21
CA SER A 98 -6.06 12.55 -2.92
C SER A 98 -5.59 13.69 -2.00
N GLN A 99 -6.18 13.82 -0.81
CA GLN A 99 -5.38 14.20 0.34
C GLN A 99 -4.37 13.06 0.49
N ALA A 100 -3.18 13.22 -0.08
CA ALA A 100 -1.97 12.39 0.05
C ALA A 100 -2.22 10.87 0.30
N GLY A 101 -1.79 10.00 -0.61
CA GLY A 101 -2.02 8.54 -0.56
C GLY A 101 -1.97 7.97 0.88
N ASN A 102 -3.15 7.62 1.41
CA ASN A 102 -3.34 7.19 2.79
C ASN A 102 -3.06 5.69 2.99
N ASP A 103 -3.01 4.95 1.90
CA ASP A 103 -2.56 3.57 1.85
C ASP A 103 -1.05 3.50 2.05
N GLY A 104 -0.61 2.43 2.70
CA GLY A 104 0.82 2.22 2.92
C GLY A 104 1.14 0.91 3.62
N VAL A 105 2.28 0.35 3.25
CA VAL A 105 2.84 -0.85 3.85
C VAL A 105 4.05 -0.42 4.69
N VAL A 106 4.07 -0.75 5.98
CA VAL A 106 5.22 -0.47 6.84
C VAL A 106 5.73 -1.79 7.40
N LYS A 107 6.86 -2.26 6.88
CA LYS A 107 7.50 -3.49 7.33
C LYS A 107 8.65 -3.19 8.29
N VAL A 108 8.52 -3.67 9.52
CA VAL A 108 9.56 -3.64 10.54
C VAL A 108 10.32 -4.96 10.50
N ASN A 109 11.64 -4.91 10.26
CA ASN A 109 12.50 -6.09 10.23
C ASN A 109 13.05 -6.43 11.62
N SER A 110 13.35 -5.42 12.43
CA SER A 110 14.03 -5.58 13.71
C SER A 110 14.01 -4.28 14.51
N GLY A 111 14.56 -4.32 15.71
CA GLY A 111 14.89 -3.16 16.52
C GLY A 111 16.31 -2.67 16.30
N ASN A 112 16.79 -1.84 17.24
CA ASN A 112 18.12 -1.22 17.20
C ASN A 112 19.22 -2.25 16.92
N ALA A 113 20.24 -1.85 16.15
CA ALA A 113 21.35 -2.71 15.75
C ALA A 113 20.94 -4.03 15.09
N ASN A 114 19.79 -4.04 14.40
CA ASN A 114 19.19 -5.20 13.74
C ASN A 114 18.76 -6.34 14.69
N VAL A 115 18.58 -6.06 15.98
CA VAL A 115 18.18 -7.06 16.97
C VAL A 115 16.70 -7.39 16.80
N LYS A 116 16.39 -8.65 16.51
CA LYS A 116 15.02 -9.18 16.46
C LYS A 116 14.51 -9.51 17.86
N PRO A 117 13.23 -9.25 18.18
CA PRO A 117 12.64 -9.73 19.42
C PRO A 117 12.72 -11.25 19.50
N SER A 118 13.19 -11.76 20.64
CA SER A 118 13.30 -13.19 20.95
C SER A 118 12.61 -13.47 22.27
N LEU A 119 11.82 -14.53 22.31
CA LEU A 119 10.99 -14.93 23.45
C LEU A 119 11.19 -16.42 23.72
N ASN A 120 11.23 -16.79 25.00
CA ASN A 120 11.08 -18.18 25.41
C ASN A 120 9.64 -18.39 25.88
N LEU A 121 8.89 -19.19 25.14
CA LEU A 121 7.53 -19.56 25.46
C LEU A 121 7.54 -20.90 26.16
N THR A 122 6.67 -21.05 27.16
CA THR A 122 6.54 -22.27 27.94
C THR A 122 5.10 -22.75 27.91
N ALA A 123 4.91 -24.07 27.97
CA ALA A 123 3.60 -24.68 28.14
C ALA A 123 3.13 -24.55 29.60
N SER A 124 1.81 -24.61 29.81
CA SER A 124 1.23 -24.81 31.14
C SER A 124 0.38 -26.08 31.14
N GLY A 125 1.00 -27.20 31.53
CA GLY A 125 0.36 -28.51 31.46
C GLY A 125 -0.02 -28.86 30.01
N SER A 126 -1.30 -29.10 29.77
CA SER A 126 -1.85 -29.40 28.44
C SER A 126 -2.36 -28.17 27.69
N GLY A 127 -2.07 -26.95 28.17
CA GLY A 127 -2.54 -25.70 27.58
C GLY A 127 -1.42 -24.68 27.37
N TYR A 128 -1.82 -23.53 26.85
CA TYR A 128 -0.93 -22.38 26.67
C TYR A 128 -0.38 -21.92 28.02
N GLY A 129 0.93 -21.69 28.09
CA GLY A 129 1.53 -21.06 29.26
C GLY A 129 1.35 -19.55 29.30
N PRO A 130 2.16 -18.86 30.13
CA PRO A 130 2.01 -17.43 30.33
C PRO A 130 2.10 -16.65 29.03
N ARG A 131 1.19 -15.69 28.87
CA ARG A 131 1.21 -14.75 27.75
C ARG A 131 2.39 -13.79 27.87
N VAL A 132 3.28 -13.78 26.87
CA VAL A 132 4.48 -12.95 26.86
C VAL A 132 4.32 -11.82 25.84
N GLN A 133 4.49 -10.56 26.26
CA GLN A 133 4.43 -9.42 25.37
C GLN A 133 5.69 -9.32 24.51
N VAL A 134 5.53 -8.98 23.24
CA VAL A 134 6.64 -8.75 22.30
C VAL A 134 7.12 -7.30 22.40
N PHE A 135 8.38 -7.10 22.78
CA PHE A 135 9.04 -5.80 22.80
C PHE A 135 10.13 -5.70 21.73
N TYR A 136 10.26 -4.51 21.13
CA TYR A 136 11.32 -4.19 20.18
C TYR A 136 12.29 -3.19 20.82
N ALA A 137 13.58 -3.41 20.60
CA ALA A 137 14.59 -2.38 20.85
C ALA A 137 14.39 -1.21 19.87
N VAL A 138 14.64 0.02 20.31
CA VAL A 138 14.47 1.23 19.47
C VAL A 138 15.80 1.95 19.22
N PRO A 139 15.99 2.61 18.06
CA PRO A 139 15.03 2.78 16.96
C PRO A 139 14.74 1.48 16.19
N LEU A 140 13.53 1.38 15.64
CA LEU A 140 13.15 0.29 14.74
C LEU A 140 13.92 0.38 13.41
N VAL A 141 14.19 -0.79 12.84
CA VAL A 141 14.78 -0.94 11.50
C VAL A 141 13.67 -1.38 10.54
N PHE A 142 13.38 -0.51 9.57
CA PHE A 142 12.37 -0.74 8.55
C PHE A 142 12.97 -1.43 7.33
N ALA A 143 12.19 -2.25 6.63
CA ALA A 143 12.57 -2.72 5.30
C ALA A 143 12.58 -1.56 4.30
N ALA A 144 13.39 -1.66 3.25
CA ALA A 144 13.32 -0.74 2.13
C ALA A 144 12.07 -1.00 1.27
N SER A 145 11.80 -0.06 0.36
CA SER A 145 10.92 -0.28 -0.80
C SER A 145 11.33 -1.56 -1.54
N PRO A 146 10.40 -2.37 -2.07
CA PRO A 146 8.95 -2.10 -2.21
C PRO A 146 8.10 -2.57 -1.03
N THR A 147 8.68 -3.21 -0.02
CA THR A 147 7.92 -3.75 1.13
C THR A 147 7.66 -2.74 2.23
N THR A 148 8.17 -1.52 2.06
CA THR A 148 7.83 -0.36 2.87
C THR A 148 7.52 0.83 1.97
N SER A 149 6.29 1.31 2.06
CA SER A 149 5.78 2.58 1.55
C SER A 149 4.94 3.20 2.66
N TRP A 150 5.45 4.27 3.27
CA TRP A 150 4.71 4.95 4.32
C TRP A 150 3.52 5.70 3.70
N PRO A 151 2.35 5.73 4.37
CA PRO A 151 1.28 6.64 4.00
C PRO A 151 1.82 8.06 3.87
N GLU A 152 1.43 8.79 2.84
CA GLU A 152 1.92 10.15 2.59
C GLU A 152 1.48 11.13 3.69
N THR A 153 0.43 10.79 4.44
CA THR A 153 -0.06 11.51 5.62
C THR A 153 0.79 11.28 6.88
N THR A 154 1.80 10.42 6.84
CA THR A 154 2.63 10.12 8.01
C THR A 154 3.44 11.34 8.43
N VAL A 155 3.11 11.91 9.59
CA VAL A 155 3.81 13.03 10.21
C VAL A 155 4.29 12.66 11.62
N PRO A 156 5.53 13.00 12.02
CA PRO A 156 6.63 13.56 11.21
C PRO A 156 7.16 12.56 10.17
N PHE A 157 8.12 13.01 9.33
CA PHE A 157 8.66 12.32 8.15
C PHE A 157 8.72 10.78 8.27
N PRO A 158 8.40 10.02 7.19
CA PRO A 158 8.51 8.56 7.13
C PRO A 158 9.78 7.96 7.75
N GLY A 159 9.66 6.75 8.32
CA GLY A 159 10.80 6.02 8.89
C GLY A 159 11.10 6.33 10.36
N ILE A 160 10.21 7.06 11.05
CA ILE A 160 10.33 7.31 12.49
C ILE A 160 9.61 6.21 13.28
N THR A 161 10.28 5.68 14.31
CA THR A 161 9.74 4.62 15.18
C THR A 161 8.41 4.99 15.82
N ALA A 162 8.27 6.22 16.32
CA ALA A 162 7.08 6.69 17.01
C ALA A 162 5.80 6.73 16.14
N ASN A 163 5.95 6.67 14.81
CA ASN A 163 4.82 6.66 13.87
C ASN A 163 4.10 5.30 13.84
N ILE A 164 4.70 4.26 14.41
CA ILE A 164 4.14 2.90 14.42
C ILE A 164 4.35 2.15 15.75
N TYR A 165 5.26 2.60 16.61
CA TYR A 165 5.59 1.89 17.84
C TYR A 165 5.96 2.82 19.00
N THR A 166 5.28 2.62 20.12
CA THR A 166 5.50 3.31 21.40
C THR A 166 6.34 2.42 22.31
N ALA A 167 7.65 2.68 22.35
CA ALA A 167 8.63 1.84 23.05
C ALA A 167 8.34 1.66 24.55
N ALA A 168 7.92 2.73 25.23
CA ALA A 168 7.69 2.73 26.66
C ALA A 168 6.62 1.71 27.11
N THR A 169 5.63 1.45 26.25
CA THR A 169 4.48 0.57 26.57
C THR A 169 4.43 -0.69 25.69
N GLY A 170 5.33 -0.79 24.71
CA GLY A 170 5.31 -1.81 23.67
C GLY A 170 4.02 -1.83 22.86
N LYS A 171 3.42 -0.65 22.63
CA LYS A 171 2.17 -0.50 21.87
C LYS A 171 2.48 -0.19 20.41
N TRP A 172 1.73 -0.80 19.50
CA TRP A 172 1.73 -0.59 18.06
C TRP A 172 0.64 0.39 17.67
N ARG A 173 0.99 1.33 16.79
CA ARG A 173 0.09 2.40 16.34
C ARG A 173 -0.35 2.15 14.90
N GLU A 174 -1.63 2.33 14.68
CA GLU A 174 -2.21 2.39 13.34
C GLU A 174 -1.81 3.68 12.63
N ASN A 175 -2.14 3.79 11.35
CA ASN A 175 -2.04 5.07 10.66
C ASN A 175 -3.03 6.05 11.29
N GLU A 176 -2.70 7.34 11.38
CA GLU A 176 -3.48 8.34 12.14
C GLU A 176 -4.73 8.80 11.37
N ILE A 177 -5.58 7.84 11.03
CA ILE A 177 -6.71 7.99 10.12
C ILE A 177 -7.88 7.17 10.69
N TYR A 178 -8.83 7.84 11.35
CA TYR A 178 -10.02 7.19 11.94
C TYR A 178 -10.81 6.36 10.92
N GLY A 179 -11.23 5.15 11.28
CA GLY A 179 -11.99 4.24 10.44
C GLY A 179 -11.19 3.51 9.36
N GLN A 180 -9.89 3.81 9.18
CA GLN A 180 -9.05 3.08 8.23
C GLN A 180 -8.85 1.64 8.71
N VAL A 181 -8.89 0.71 7.76
CA VAL A 181 -8.67 -0.71 8.02
C VAL A 181 -7.18 -1.01 7.94
N HIS A 182 -6.69 -1.77 8.91
CA HIS A 182 -5.31 -2.23 8.94
C HIS A 182 -5.24 -3.74 9.01
N ILE A 183 -4.32 -4.29 8.23
CA ILE A 183 -3.89 -5.68 8.35
C ILE A 183 -2.50 -5.68 8.97
N TRP A 184 -2.34 -6.43 10.04
CA TRP A 184 -1.06 -6.65 10.68
C TRP A 184 -0.59 -8.08 10.41
N ARG A 185 0.62 -8.23 9.87
CA ARG A 185 1.23 -9.53 9.62
C ARG A 185 2.48 -9.71 10.48
N ALA A 186 2.48 -10.71 11.34
CA ALA A 186 3.69 -11.16 12.05
C ALA A 186 4.24 -12.42 11.38
N ILE A 187 5.53 -12.41 11.08
CA ILE A 187 6.28 -13.60 10.68
C ILE A 187 7.19 -13.95 11.85
N VAL A 188 7.05 -15.17 12.37
CA VAL A 188 7.75 -15.63 13.58
C VAL A 188 8.44 -16.94 13.27
N ASN A 189 9.74 -17.02 13.53
CA ASN A 189 10.49 -18.26 13.47
C ASN A 189 10.45 -18.93 14.85
N VAL A 190 9.83 -20.10 14.92
CA VAL A 190 9.60 -20.85 16.15
C VAL A 190 10.43 -22.13 16.15
N THR A 191 11.31 -22.25 17.14
CA THR A 191 12.15 -23.42 17.37
C THR A 191 11.67 -24.15 18.61
N PRO A 192 10.90 -25.25 18.47
CA PRO A 192 10.42 -26.01 19.59
C PRO A 192 11.52 -26.91 20.19
N GLY A 193 11.35 -27.31 21.44
CA GLY A 193 12.19 -28.33 22.08
C GLY A 193 12.02 -29.73 21.47
N SER A 194 12.70 -30.73 22.01
CA SER A 194 12.72 -32.10 21.49
C SER A 194 11.30 -32.68 21.30
N ASN A 195 11.03 -33.22 20.09
CA ASN A 195 9.79 -33.92 19.72
C ASN A 195 8.47 -33.19 20.05
N SER A 196 8.48 -31.86 20.01
CA SER A 196 7.30 -31.06 20.37
C SER A 196 6.52 -30.66 19.11
N SER A 197 5.41 -31.35 18.86
CA SER A 197 4.30 -30.81 18.03
C SER A 197 3.38 -30.01 18.93
N GLY A 198 2.84 -28.90 18.45
CA GLY A 198 1.96 -28.06 19.24
C GLY A 198 1.48 -26.87 18.46
N SER A 199 1.25 -25.78 19.16
CA SER A 199 0.77 -24.53 18.58
C SER A 199 1.34 -23.32 19.29
N VAL A 200 1.42 -22.24 18.53
CA VAL A 200 1.70 -20.90 19.05
C VAL A 200 0.49 -20.04 18.75
N LYS A 201 0.01 -19.35 19.77
CA LYS A 201 -1.06 -18.35 19.65
C LYS A 201 -0.43 -16.98 19.74
N ALA A 202 -0.77 -16.13 18.79
CA ALA A 202 -0.46 -14.72 18.82
C ALA A 202 -1.72 -13.91 19.08
N THR A 203 -1.61 -12.91 19.95
CA THR A 203 -2.73 -12.06 20.37
C THR A 203 -2.37 -10.61 20.10
N PHE A 204 -3.26 -9.87 19.44
CA PHE A 204 -3.14 -8.43 19.27
C PHE A 204 -4.27 -7.74 20.03
N LYS A 205 -3.90 -7.01 21.08
CA LYS A 205 -4.86 -6.47 22.07
C LYS A 205 -4.75 -4.97 22.18
N ASN A 206 -5.88 -4.27 22.13
CA ASN A 206 -5.98 -2.89 22.58
C ASN A 206 -6.42 -2.88 24.05
N PRO A 207 -5.56 -2.48 25.00
CA PRO A 207 -5.92 -2.46 26.42
C PRO A 207 -6.93 -1.37 26.77
N ASP A 208 -7.06 -0.32 25.93
CA ASP A 208 -7.89 0.84 26.17
C ASP A 208 -9.35 0.59 25.73
N SER A 209 -9.59 -0.16 24.64
CA SER A 209 -10.95 -0.57 24.21
C SER A 209 -11.35 -1.97 24.67
N GLY A 210 -10.41 -2.79 25.13
CA GLY A 210 -10.64 -4.21 25.42
C GLY A 210 -10.71 -5.09 24.16
N PHE A 211 -10.54 -4.53 22.96
CA PHE A 211 -10.45 -5.30 21.73
C PHE A 211 -9.30 -6.31 21.78
N GLU A 212 -9.58 -7.53 21.36
CA GLU A 212 -8.58 -8.60 21.28
C GLU A 212 -8.88 -9.49 20.07
N ILE A 213 -7.84 -9.77 19.28
CA ILE A 213 -7.89 -10.73 18.18
C ILE A 213 -6.75 -11.74 18.33
N ASN A 214 -7.07 -13.00 18.06
CA ASN A 214 -6.17 -14.14 18.24
C ASN A 214 -5.94 -14.84 16.90
N SER A 215 -4.71 -15.31 16.67
CA SER A 215 -4.33 -16.17 15.54
C SER A 215 -3.48 -17.32 16.04
N ILE A 216 -3.83 -18.55 15.68
CA ILE A 216 -3.14 -19.77 16.14
C ILE A 216 -2.50 -20.43 14.93
N GLN A 217 -1.23 -20.81 15.07
CA GLN A 217 -0.47 -21.54 14.06
C GLN A 217 0.09 -22.82 14.65
N LEU A 218 0.09 -23.88 13.84
CA LEU A 218 0.57 -25.20 14.25
C LEU A 218 2.09 -25.31 14.04
N VAL A 219 2.75 -25.93 15.00
CA VAL A 219 4.14 -26.39 14.89
C VAL A 219 4.11 -27.87 14.52
N PRO A 220 4.65 -28.26 13.34
CA PRO A 220 4.63 -29.65 12.89
C PRO A 220 5.31 -30.63 13.86
N SER A 221 4.96 -31.90 13.75
CA SER A 221 5.68 -32.97 14.46
C SER A 221 7.08 -33.16 13.91
N GLY A 222 8.01 -33.63 14.76
CA GLY A 222 9.41 -33.81 14.37
C GLY A 222 10.21 -32.51 14.26
N SER A 223 9.63 -31.35 14.60
CA SER A 223 10.28 -30.04 14.49
C SER A 223 11.30 -29.71 15.60
N GLY A 224 11.72 -30.69 16.42
CA GLY A 224 12.59 -30.44 17.56
C GLY A 224 13.93 -29.82 17.14
N GLY A 225 14.23 -28.62 17.65
CA GLY A 225 15.44 -27.87 17.28
C GLY A 225 15.42 -27.25 15.88
N ILE A 226 14.33 -27.39 15.12
CA ILE A 226 14.16 -26.85 13.77
C ILE A 226 13.34 -25.55 13.85
N GLY A 227 13.80 -24.50 13.17
CA GLY A 227 13.06 -23.24 13.07
C GLY A 227 11.90 -23.35 12.08
N ASN A 228 10.66 -23.12 12.54
CA ASN A 228 9.43 -23.17 11.75
C ASN A 228 8.90 -21.76 11.56
N ILE A 229 8.65 -21.36 10.30
CA ILE A 229 8.10 -20.04 9.99
C ILE A 229 6.58 -20.07 10.16
N LEU A 230 6.08 -19.39 11.18
CA LEU A 230 4.66 -19.20 11.46
C LEU A 230 4.24 -17.79 11.04
N THR A 231 3.11 -17.66 10.36
CA THR A 231 2.56 -16.36 9.93
C THR A 231 1.23 -16.10 10.61
N PHE A 232 1.09 -14.94 11.25
CA PHE A 232 -0.11 -14.51 11.94
C PHE A 232 -0.68 -13.25 11.28
N TYR A 233 -2.00 -13.18 11.15
CA TYR A 233 -2.72 -12.02 10.62
C TYR A 233 -3.69 -11.48 11.65
N PHE A 234 -3.74 -10.15 11.78
CA PHE A 234 -4.69 -9.44 12.60
C PHE A 234 -5.33 -8.32 11.79
N TYR A 235 -6.61 -8.06 12.03
CA TYR A 235 -7.37 -7.01 11.36
C TYR A 235 -7.83 -6.01 12.42
N THR A 236 -7.56 -4.74 12.20
CA THR A 236 -7.95 -3.65 13.09
C THR A 236 -8.61 -2.53 12.31
N ILE A 237 -9.44 -1.74 13.00
CA ILE A 237 -10.07 -0.55 12.45
C ILE A 237 -9.70 0.58 13.38
N ALA A 238 -9.15 1.65 12.82
CA ALA A 238 -8.69 2.77 13.63
C ALA A 238 -9.84 3.49 14.32
N ASP A 239 -9.74 3.67 15.63
CA ASP A 239 -10.73 4.34 16.45
C ASP A 239 -10.04 5.26 17.48
N GLN A 240 -10.83 5.90 18.34
CA GLN A 240 -10.28 6.77 19.38
C GLN A 240 -9.42 6.00 20.39
N ALA A 241 -9.76 4.75 20.68
CA ALA A 241 -9.01 3.92 21.61
C ALA A 241 -7.70 3.40 21.00
N SER A 242 -7.50 3.45 19.68
CA SER A 242 -6.22 3.10 19.05
C SER A 242 -5.33 4.30 18.71
N LEU A 243 -5.93 5.45 18.37
CA LEU A 243 -5.19 6.60 17.85
C LEU A 243 -4.77 7.65 18.88
N ASP A 244 -5.55 7.85 19.97
CA ASP A 244 -5.24 8.88 20.97
C ASP A 244 -3.82 8.70 21.55
N PRO A 245 -3.15 9.79 21.98
CA PRO A 245 -1.77 9.73 22.47
C PRO A 245 -1.53 8.66 23.54
N GLY A 246 -0.52 7.82 23.33
CA GLY A 246 -0.18 6.71 24.25
C GLY A 246 -1.07 5.47 24.14
N ARG A 247 -2.03 5.46 23.21
CA ARG A 247 -2.85 4.29 22.89
C ARG A 247 -2.27 3.45 21.75
N GLY A 248 -2.94 2.34 21.47
CA GLY A 248 -2.53 1.36 20.46
C GLY A 248 -2.60 -0.06 20.98
N TYR A 249 -1.95 -0.98 20.26
CA TYR A 249 -2.12 -2.42 20.45
C TYR A 249 -0.86 -3.09 20.98
N GLN A 250 -1.00 -4.06 21.86
CA GLN A 250 0.11 -4.89 22.33
C GLN A 250 0.05 -6.25 21.64
N LEU A 251 1.21 -6.69 21.11
CA LEU A 251 1.39 -8.01 20.55
C LEU A 251 1.89 -8.97 21.63
N PHE A 252 1.24 -10.11 21.75
CA PHE A 252 1.64 -11.18 22.66
C PHE A 252 1.80 -12.50 21.94
N LEU A 253 2.64 -13.38 22.49
CA LEU A 253 2.74 -14.78 22.12
C LEU A 253 2.57 -15.68 23.34
N GLU A 254 1.98 -16.84 23.13
CA GLU A 254 1.92 -17.95 24.08
C GLU A 254 1.96 -19.27 23.31
N SER A 255 2.43 -20.35 23.96
CA SER A 255 2.53 -21.67 23.33
C SER A 255 2.10 -22.76 24.30
N ASP A 256 1.56 -23.85 23.75
CA ASP A 256 1.27 -25.10 24.45
C ASP A 256 2.48 -26.06 24.49
N ILE A 257 3.61 -25.62 23.95
CA ILE A 257 4.90 -26.31 23.99
C ILE A 257 6.01 -25.36 24.43
N ASN A 258 7.10 -25.93 24.95
CA ASN A 258 8.30 -25.13 25.21
C ASN A 258 9.02 -24.85 23.89
N CYS A 259 9.12 -23.56 23.53
CA CYS A 259 9.76 -23.14 22.29
C CYS A 259 10.43 -21.77 22.42
N ALA A 260 11.46 -21.55 21.60
CA ALA A 260 12.00 -20.22 21.36
C ALA A 260 11.27 -19.62 20.15
N ALA A 261 10.89 -18.34 20.23
CA ALA A 261 10.23 -17.61 19.16
C ALA A 261 11.00 -16.35 18.84
N VAL A 262 11.35 -16.16 17.56
CA VAL A 262 12.02 -14.96 17.05
C VAL A 262 11.12 -14.26 16.05
N ILE A 263 10.82 -12.98 16.25
CA ILE A 263 10.00 -12.23 15.30
C ILE A 263 10.86 -11.80 14.12
N ASP A 264 10.62 -12.38 12.95
CA ASP A 264 11.35 -12.08 11.72
C ASP A 264 10.93 -10.75 11.09
N SER A 265 9.63 -10.46 11.12
CA SER A 265 9.12 -9.14 10.76
C SER A 265 7.71 -8.91 11.30
N PHE A 266 7.36 -7.65 11.50
CA PHE A 266 5.99 -7.22 11.77
C PHE A 266 5.61 -6.13 10.78
N THR A 267 4.54 -6.35 10.03
CA THR A 267 4.12 -5.48 8.91
C THR A 267 2.75 -4.92 9.19
N ARG A 268 2.59 -3.59 9.10
CA ARG A 268 1.28 -2.94 8.98
C ARG A 268 0.97 -2.70 7.52
N VAL A 269 -0.20 -3.09 7.07
CA VAL A 269 -0.76 -2.77 5.76
C VAL A 269 -1.99 -1.92 6.02
N SER A 270 -1.95 -0.66 5.59
CA SER A 270 -3.02 0.32 5.75
C SER A 270 -3.73 0.37 4.40
N LEU A 271 -5.02 0.05 4.39
CA LEU A 271 -5.85 -0.04 3.17
C LEU A 271 -7.18 0.64 3.44
N PHE A 272 -7.82 1.11 2.37
CA PHE A 272 -9.20 1.61 2.36
C PHE A 272 -9.43 2.78 3.32
N LYS A 273 -9.55 3.99 2.79
CA LYS A 273 -10.31 5.10 3.40
C LYS A 273 -10.35 6.30 2.45
N ASP A 274 -10.78 6.04 1.23
CA ASP A 274 -11.04 7.04 0.18
C ASP A 274 -12.10 8.04 0.63
#